data_AF-A0A7J7MPK7-F1
#
_entry.id   AF-A0A7J7MPK7-F1
#
_cell.length_a   1.000
_cell.length_b   1.000
_cell.length_c   1.000
_cell.angle_alpha   90.00
_cell.angle_beta   90.00
_cell.angle_gamma   90.00
#
_symmetry.space_group_name_H-M   'P 1'
#
loop_
_entity.id
_entity.type
_entity.pdbx_description
1 polymer ?
#
loop_
_entity_poly.entity_id
_entity_poly.type
_entity_poly.pdbx_seq_one_letter_code
_entity_poly.pdbx_strand_id
1 'polypeptide(L)'
;MAAGYNNVDVNTTTKYGVSVRNTPGVFTETTAELVASFSLAAARRIVEADEFMRAGLYDGWLPHLFVGNLLKGQTVGVIGAGHIGSAYARMMIEGFKMNLIYYDLYQATRLEKFVTGYGEFLKSNYFPMRFTKLLNYKR
;
A
#
# COMPACT_ATOMS: atom_id res chain seq x y z
N MET A 1 -18.20 -12.80 8.63
CA MET A 1 -16.76 -13.02 8.89
C MET A 1 -16.04 -11.72 8.57
N ALA A 2 -15.21 -11.21 9.47
CA ALA A 2 -14.52 -9.93 9.32
C ALA A 2 -13.32 -9.84 10.27
N ALA A 3 -12.39 -8.93 10.00
CA ALA A 3 -11.35 -8.55 10.95
C ALA A 3 -11.88 -7.61 12.03
N GLY A 4 -12.70 -6.63 11.66
CA GLY A 4 -13.40 -5.73 12.59
C GLY A 4 -14.62 -6.41 13.22
N TYR A 5 -14.98 -5.95 14.42
CA TYR A 5 -16.13 -6.44 15.18
C TYR A 5 -17.01 -5.30 15.72
N ASN A 6 -16.82 -4.07 15.23
CA ASN A 6 -17.56 -2.88 15.66
C ASN A 6 -19.08 -2.96 15.40
N ASN A 7 -19.50 -3.88 14.54
CA ASN A 7 -20.90 -4.18 14.26
C ASN A 7 -21.54 -5.14 15.28
N VAL A 8 -20.80 -5.57 16.32
CA VAL A 8 -21.28 -6.47 17.38
C VAL A 8 -21.13 -5.78 18.74
N ASP A 9 -22.22 -5.78 19.53
CA ASP A 9 -22.16 -5.34 20.93
C ASP A 9 -21.53 -6.43 21.81
N VAL A 10 -20.21 -6.30 21.99
CA VAL A 10 -19.39 -7.24 22.77
C VAL A 10 -19.82 -7.30 24.25
N ASN A 11 -20.31 -6.19 24.81
CA ASN A 11 -20.70 -6.14 26.23
C ASN A 11 -21.97 -6.97 26.46
N THR A 12 -22.96 -6.78 25.59
CA THR A 12 -24.22 -7.54 25.65
C THR A 12 -23.96 -9.03 25.43
N THR A 13 -23.19 -9.40 24.41
CA THR A 13 -22.89 -10.82 24.14
C THR A 13 -22.15 -11.47 25.31
N THR A 14 -21.21 -10.76 25.94
CA THR A 14 -20.48 -11.26 27.11
C THR A 14 -21.40 -11.47 28.30
N LYS A 15 -22.32 -10.54 28.58
CA LYS A 15 -23.31 -10.66 29.67
C LYS A 15 -24.19 -11.91 29.52
N TYR A 16 -24.53 -12.28 28.30
CA TYR A 16 -25.35 -13.46 28.01
C TYR A 16 -24.53 -14.74 27.74
N GLY A 17 -23.21 -14.72 27.95
CA GLY A 17 -22.35 -15.89 27.75
C GLY A 17 -22.20 -16.31 26.28
N VAL A 18 -22.46 -15.40 25.33
CA VAL A 18 -22.34 -15.65 23.89
C VAL A 18 -20.94 -15.27 23.42
N SER A 19 -20.19 -16.25 22.89
CA SER A 19 -18.84 -16.02 22.38
C SER A 19 -18.85 -15.34 21.01
N VAL A 20 -18.07 -14.27 20.85
CA VAL A 20 -17.84 -13.59 19.56
C VAL A 20 -16.42 -13.86 19.08
N ARG A 21 -16.25 -14.18 17.79
CA ARG A 21 -14.93 -14.40 17.18
C ARG A 21 -14.81 -13.62 15.87
N ASN A 22 -13.61 -13.14 15.59
CA ASN A 22 -13.24 -12.47 14.34
C ASN A 22 -12.08 -13.20 13.66
N THR A 23 -11.70 -12.74 12.46
CA THR A 23 -10.61 -13.31 11.67
C THR A 23 -9.55 -12.24 11.38
N PRO A 24 -8.74 -11.86 12.39
CA PRO A 24 -7.70 -10.86 12.20
C PRO A 24 -6.57 -11.39 11.30
N GLY A 25 -5.95 -10.51 10.53
CA GLY A 25 -4.73 -10.80 9.75
C GLY A 25 -4.91 -11.55 8.43
N VAL A 26 -5.99 -12.31 8.24
CA VAL A 26 -6.18 -13.16 7.03
C VAL A 26 -6.31 -12.38 5.72
N PHE A 27 -6.71 -11.11 5.78
CA PHE A 27 -6.93 -10.26 4.59
C PHE A 27 -5.78 -9.29 4.32
N THR A 28 -4.65 -9.43 5.02
CA THR A 28 -3.55 -8.46 4.98
C THR A 28 -3.01 -8.26 3.57
N GLU A 29 -2.57 -9.35 2.93
CA GLU A 29 -1.93 -9.28 1.61
C GLU A 29 -2.96 -8.93 0.53
N THR A 30 -4.14 -9.56 0.54
CA THR A 30 -5.21 -9.28 -0.45
C THR A 30 -5.64 -7.81 -0.44
N THR A 31 -5.74 -7.20 0.76
CA THR A 31 -6.09 -5.77 0.85
C THR A 31 -4.93 -4.91 0.35
N ALA A 32 -3.68 -5.25 0.69
CA ALA A 32 -2.50 -4.53 0.23
C ALA A 32 -2.32 -4.59 -1.31
N GLU A 33 -2.58 -5.76 -1.91
CA GLU A 33 -2.56 -5.96 -3.37
C GLU A 33 -3.60 -5.10 -4.08
N LEU A 34 -4.81 -5.00 -3.50
CA LEU A 34 -5.86 -4.15 -4.04
C LEU A 34 -5.46 -2.67 -3.99
N VAL A 35 -4.87 -2.21 -2.88
CA VAL A 35 -4.36 -0.83 -2.76
C VAL A 35 -3.24 -0.56 -3.76
N ALA A 36 -2.30 -1.51 -3.95
CA ALA A 36 -1.27 -1.40 -4.98
C ALA A 36 -1.86 -1.30 -6.40
N SER A 37 -2.92 -2.06 -6.67
CA SER A 37 -3.66 -2.00 -7.93
C SER A 37 -4.28 -0.61 -8.15
N PHE A 38 -4.85 0.01 -7.11
CA PHE A 38 -5.37 1.38 -7.20
C PHE A 38 -4.28 2.41 -7.47
N SER A 39 -3.11 2.27 -6.82
CA SER A 39 -1.96 3.14 -7.10
C SER A 39 -1.52 3.07 -8.56
N LEU A 40 -1.52 1.88 -9.16
CA LEU A 40 -1.22 1.71 -10.58
C LEU A 40 -2.33 2.25 -11.48
N ALA A 41 -3.59 1.97 -11.15
CA ALA A 41 -4.74 2.43 -11.91
C ALA A 41 -4.76 3.97 -12.01
N ALA A 42 -4.49 4.65 -10.89
CA ALA A 42 -4.37 6.10 -10.86
C ALA A 42 -3.12 6.59 -11.61
N ALA A 43 -1.94 6.02 -11.35
CA ALA A 43 -0.70 6.46 -11.98
C ALA A 43 -0.71 6.29 -13.50
N ARG A 44 -1.39 5.25 -14.02
CA ARG A 44 -1.45 4.91 -15.45
C ARG A 44 -2.77 5.23 -16.12
N ARG A 45 -3.67 5.95 -15.44
CA ARG A 45 -4.97 6.41 -15.97
C ARG A 45 -5.79 5.26 -16.57
N ILE A 46 -5.76 4.09 -15.92
CA ILE A 46 -6.31 2.83 -16.47
C ILE A 46 -7.83 2.92 -16.66
N VAL A 47 -8.54 3.46 -15.66
CA VAL A 47 -10.01 3.55 -15.71
C VAL A 47 -10.46 4.49 -16.84
N GLU A 48 -9.82 5.64 -16.96
CA GLU A 48 -10.12 6.62 -18.02
C GLU A 48 -9.82 6.05 -19.42
N ALA A 49 -8.75 5.27 -19.55
CA ALA A 49 -8.40 4.60 -20.80
C ALA A 49 -9.42 3.50 -21.17
N ASP A 50 -9.89 2.71 -20.20
CA ASP A 50 -10.93 1.69 -20.41
C ASP A 50 -12.26 2.33 -20.83
N GLU A 51 -12.69 3.41 -20.17
CA GLU A 51 -13.88 4.16 -20.55
C GLU A 51 -13.78 4.73 -21.97
N PHE A 52 -12.64 5.32 -22.32
CA PHE A 52 -12.39 5.88 -23.65
C PHE A 52 -12.40 4.80 -24.75
N MET A 53 -11.86 3.60 -24.49
CA MET A 53 -11.96 2.45 -25.40
C MET A 53 -13.42 2.04 -25.59
N ARG A 54 -14.17 1.86 -24.49
CA ARG A 54 -15.57 1.41 -24.53
C ARG A 54 -16.50 2.41 -25.22
N ALA A 55 -16.17 3.69 -25.17
CA ALA A 55 -16.88 4.76 -25.87
C ALA A 55 -16.64 4.77 -27.38
N GLY A 56 -15.74 3.92 -27.92
CA GLY A 56 -15.42 3.88 -29.34
C GLY A 56 -14.63 5.09 -29.83
N LEU A 57 -14.00 5.84 -28.92
CA LEU A 57 -13.28 7.08 -29.23
C LEU A 57 -11.83 6.83 -29.68
N TYR A 58 -11.36 5.59 -29.63
CA TYR A 58 -10.02 5.25 -30.05
C TYR A 58 -9.89 5.20 -31.56
N ASP A 59 -9.10 6.11 -32.11
CA ASP A 59 -8.79 6.19 -33.54
C ASP A 59 -7.29 5.94 -33.83
N GLY A 60 -6.60 5.31 -32.87
CA GLY A 60 -5.17 4.98 -32.98
C GLY A 60 -4.29 5.59 -31.90
N TRP A 61 -3.01 5.26 -31.95
CA TRP A 61 -2.02 5.72 -30.96
C TRP A 61 -1.69 7.20 -31.15
N LEU A 62 -1.65 7.96 -30.04
CA LEU A 62 -1.19 9.35 -30.01
C LEU A 62 -0.13 9.54 -28.90
N PRO A 63 0.89 10.38 -29.10
CA PRO A 63 1.99 10.56 -28.14
C PRO A 63 1.57 11.02 -26.74
N HIS A 64 0.43 11.70 -26.62
CA HIS A 64 -0.07 12.28 -25.37
C HIS A 64 -1.30 11.57 -24.81
N LEU A 65 -1.77 10.50 -25.47
CA LEU A 65 -2.96 9.76 -25.06
C LEU A 65 -2.66 8.95 -23.77
N PHE A 66 -3.34 9.31 -22.68
CA PHE A 66 -3.19 8.70 -21.35
C PHE A 66 -1.74 8.56 -20.85
N VAL A 67 -0.89 9.55 -21.15
CA VAL A 67 0.43 9.62 -20.52
C VAL A 67 0.25 9.75 -19.01
N GLY A 68 0.73 8.74 -18.29
CA GLY A 68 0.67 8.65 -16.83
C GLY A 68 2.01 8.94 -16.17
N ASN A 69 2.05 8.71 -14.86
CA ASN A 69 3.23 8.88 -14.04
C ASN A 69 4.01 7.58 -13.86
N LEU A 70 5.33 7.65 -14.00
CA LEU A 70 6.21 6.56 -13.64
C LEU A 70 6.36 6.51 -12.11
N LEU A 71 6.01 5.38 -11.49
CA LEU A 71 6.14 5.21 -10.04
C LEU A 71 7.59 5.02 -9.57
N LYS A 72 8.47 4.51 -10.42
CA LYS A 72 9.87 4.26 -10.06
C LYS A 72 10.56 5.52 -9.57
N GLY A 73 11.17 5.45 -8.38
CA GLY A 73 11.87 6.57 -7.74
C GLY A 73 10.97 7.64 -7.12
N GLN A 74 9.65 7.55 -7.27
CA GLN A 74 8.70 8.40 -6.56
C GLN A 74 8.60 7.98 -5.07
N THR A 75 7.97 8.82 -4.26
CA THR A 75 7.76 8.56 -2.83
C THR A 75 6.35 8.06 -2.56
N VAL A 76 6.22 6.91 -1.93
CA VAL A 76 4.96 6.42 -1.35
C VAL A 76 4.86 6.86 0.10
N GLY A 77 3.71 7.45 0.46
CA GLY A 77 3.36 7.80 1.83
C GLY A 77 2.38 6.79 2.41
N VAL A 78 2.63 6.31 3.64
CA VAL A 78 1.74 5.39 4.35
C VAL A 78 1.34 5.98 5.71
N ILE A 79 0.05 6.20 5.93
CA ILE A 79 -0.50 6.60 7.22
C ILE A 79 -1.17 5.37 7.84
N GLY A 80 -0.66 4.91 8.98
CA GLY A 80 -1.00 3.62 9.57
C GLY A 80 -0.13 2.48 9.01
N ALA A 81 0.99 2.21 9.67
CA ALA A 81 1.95 1.15 9.36
C ALA A 81 1.65 -0.16 10.11
N GLY A 82 0.36 -0.49 10.28
CA GLY A 82 -0.10 -1.81 10.74
C GLY A 82 0.13 -2.91 9.70
N HIS A 83 -0.57 -4.04 9.84
CA HIS A 83 -0.39 -5.20 8.95
C HIS A 83 -0.52 -4.85 7.46
N ILE A 84 -1.63 -4.20 7.06
CA ILE A 84 -1.91 -3.87 5.66
C ILE A 84 -0.97 -2.78 5.14
N GLY A 85 -0.81 -1.68 5.89
CA GLY A 85 0.04 -0.57 5.47
C GLY A 85 1.51 -0.98 5.30
N SER A 86 2.02 -1.84 6.19
CA SER A 86 3.36 -2.41 6.04
C SER A 86 3.46 -3.34 4.84
N ALA A 87 2.46 -4.19 4.58
CA ALA A 87 2.47 -5.07 3.40
C ALA A 87 2.47 -4.26 2.10
N TYR A 88 1.59 -3.26 2.00
CA TYR A 88 1.54 -2.34 0.87
C TYR A 88 2.88 -1.59 0.67
N ALA A 89 3.47 -1.04 1.74
CA ALA A 89 4.75 -0.36 1.68
C ALA A 89 5.85 -1.24 1.06
N ARG A 90 5.96 -2.50 1.51
CA ARG A 90 6.92 -3.46 0.95
C ARG A 90 6.70 -3.69 -0.54
N MET A 91 5.46 -3.93 -0.97
CA MET A 91 5.12 -4.13 -2.39
C MET A 91 5.55 -2.93 -3.24
N MET A 92 5.33 -1.70 -2.76
CA MET A 92 5.72 -0.49 -3.49
C MET A 92 7.24 -0.29 -3.55
N ILE A 93 7.96 -0.64 -2.49
CA ILE A 93 9.43 -0.58 -2.45
C ILE A 93 10.05 -1.66 -3.34
N GLU A 94 9.64 -2.92 -3.16
CA GLU A 94 10.24 -4.07 -3.84
C GLU A 94 9.80 -4.16 -5.30
N GLY A 95 8.52 -3.96 -5.58
CA GLY A 95 7.95 -4.04 -6.92
C GLY A 95 8.23 -2.80 -7.75
N PHE A 96 8.02 -1.61 -7.18
CA PHE A 96 8.08 -0.35 -7.93
C PHE A 96 9.28 0.53 -7.61
N LYS A 97 10.16 0.12 -6.69
CA LYS A 97 11.39 0.87 -6.34
C LYS A 97 11.06 2.30 -5.90
N MET A 98 9.99 2.43 -5.12
CA MET A 98 9.58 3.71 -4.52
C MET A 98 10.32 3.96 -3.21
N ASN A 99 10.49 5.24 -2.87
CA ASN A 99 10.93 5.66 -1.54
C ASN A 99 9.75 5.61 -0.57
N LEU A 100 9.98 5.29 0.69
CA LEU A 100 8.91 5.22 1.69
C LEU A 100 9.01 6.35 2.72
N ILE A 101 7.89 7.02 2.96
CA ILE A 101 7.64 7.75 4.20
C ILE A 101 6.41 7.13 4.89
N TYR A 102 6.44 7.04 6.21
CA TYR A 102 5.29 6.52 6.96
C TYR A 102 5.03 7.32 8.23
N TYR A 103 3.78 7.29 8.68
CA TYR A 103 3.35 7.83 9.96
C TYR A 103 2.46 6.83 10.68
N ASP A 104 2.70 6.63 11.97
CA ASP A 104 1.86 5.83 12.86
C ASP A 104 2.04 6.31 14.31
N LEU A 105 1.06 6.03 15.18
CA LEU A 105 1.14 6.32 16.61
C LEU A 105 2.27 5.52 17.29
N TYR A 106 2.53 4.32 16.79
CA TYR A 106 3.58 3.44 17.29
C TYR A 106 4.63 3.19 16.21
N GLN A 107 5.90 3.13 16.62
CA GLN A 107 7.00 2.87 15.69
C GLN A 107 6.86 1.49 15.03
N ALA A 108 6.90 1.45 13.69
CA ALA A 108 6.77 0.23 12.92
C ALA A 108 8.11 -0.50 12.78
N THR A 109 8.68 -0.98 13.89
CA THR A 109 10.05 -1.53 13.95
C THR A 109 10.32 -2.62 12.90
N ARG A 110 9.35 -3.48 12.60
CA ARG A 110 9.50 -4.54 11.59
C ARG A 110 9.63 -3.97 10.18
N LEU A 111 8.83 -2.96 9.85
CA LEU A 111 8.89 -2.28 8.56
C LEU A 111 10.21 -1.52 8.42
N GLU A 112 10.64 -0.79 9.46
CA GLU A 112 11.90 -0.06 9.44
C GLU A 112 13.12 -0.98 9.27
N LYS A 113 13.17 -2.10 10.01
CA LYS A 113 14.22 -3.13 9.84
C LYS A 113 14.25 -3.68 8.41
N PHE A 114 13.09 -3.98 7.86
CA PHE A 114 12.97 -4.44 6.47
C PHE A 114 13.53 -3.41 5.49
N VAL A 115 13.11 -2.15 5.60
CA VAL A 115 13.55 -1.07 4.68
C VAL A 115 15.05 -0.84 4.77
N THR A 116 15.61 -0.84 5.98
CA THR A 116 17.05 -0.70 6.19
C THR A 116 17.82 -1.85 5.54
N GLY A 117 17.43 -3.11 5.82
CA GLY A 117 18.10 -4.29 5.25
C GLY A 117 17.97 -4.36 3.73
N TYR A 118 16.80 -4.02 3.19
CA TYR A 118 16.59 -3.96 1.75
C TYR A 118 17.41 -2.85 1.08
N GLY A 119 17.54 -1.70 1.75
CA GLY A 119 18.38 -0.61 1.29
C GLY A 119 19.87 -0.97 1.25
N GLU A 120 20.36 -1.71 2.24
CA GLU A 120 21.73 -2.24 2.25
C GLU A 120 21.95 -3.24 1.11
N PHE A 121 21.01 -4.16 0.90
CA PHE A 121 21.04 -5.12 -0.21
C PHE A 121 21.10 -4.43 -1.59
N LEU A 122 20.33 -3.36 -1.80
CA LEU A 122 20.35 -2.64 -3.07
C LEU A 122 21.68 -1.93 -3.33
N LYS A 123 22.30 -1.37 -2.28
CA LYS A 123 23.61 -0.71 -2.38
C LYS A 123 24.72 -1.69 -2.74
N SER A 124 24.73 -2.88 -2.14
CA SER A 124 25.76 -3.90 -2.42
C SER A 124 25.66 -4.46 -3.85
N ASN A 125 24.47 -4.39 -4.46
CA ASN A 125 24.22 -4.88 -5.82
C ASN A 125 24.22 -3.75 -6.89
N TYR A 126 24.83 -2.59 -6.60
CA TYR A 126 24.95 -1.45 -7.51
C TYR A 126 23.61 -0.92 -8.08
N PHE A 127 22.50 -1.05 -7.33
CA PHE A 127 21.24 -0.40 -7.70
C PHE A 127 21.21 1.04 -7.15
N PRO A 128 21.18 2.08 -8.01
CA PRO A 128 21.16 3.47 -7.58
C PRO A 128 19.77 3.83 -7.03
N MET A 129 19.57 3.72 -5.71
CA MET A 129 18.37 4.21 -5.04
C MET A 129 18.70 4.92 -3.73
N ARG A 130 18.06 6.08 -3.52
CA ARG A 130 18.18 6.88 -2.29
C ARG A 130 16.95 6.64 -1.42
N PHE A 131 17.07 5.81 -0.39
CA PHE A 131 16.05 5.79 0.67
C PHE A 131 16.09 7.11 1.44
N THR A 132 15.07 7.94 1.27
CA THR A 132 14.88 9.12 2.11
C THR A 132 14.38 8.70 3.48
N LYS A 133 15.05 9.25 4.49
CA LYS A 133 14.90 9.06 5.93
C LYS A 133 13.44 8.84 6.40
N LEU A 134 13.26 7.77 7.17
CA LEU A 134 12.06 7.50 7.97
C LEU A 134 11.84 8.67 8.93
N LEU A 135 10.80 9.46 8.70
CA LEU A 135 10.32 10.42 9.68
C LEU A 135 9.09 9.82 10.34
N ASN A 136 9.33 9.05 11.40
CA ASN A 136 8.30 8.99 12.43
C ASN A 136 8.24 10.40 13.02
N TYR A 137 7.27 11.19 12.56
CA TYR A 137 7.06 12.57 13.02
C TYR A 137 6.60 12.51 14.48
N LYS A 138 7.57 12.35 15.39
CA LYS A 138 7.37 12.56 16.82
C LYS A 138 7.05 14.03 17.01
N ARG A 139 5.94 14.31 17.70
CA ARG A 139 5.64 15.66 18.20
C ARG A 139 6.79 16.16 19.07
#